data_AF-A0A7K0NK31-F1
#
_entry.id   AF-A0A7K0NK31-F1
#
_cell.length_a   1.000
_cell.length_b   1.000
_cell.length_c   1.000
_cell.angle_alpha   90.00
_cell.angle_beta   90.00
_cell.angle_gamma   90.00
#
_symmetry.space_group_name_H-M   'P 1'
#
loop_
_entity.id
_entity.type
_entity.pdbx_description
1 polymer ?
#
loop_
_entity_poly.entity_id
_entity_poly.type
_entity_poly.pdbx_seq_one_letter_code
_entity_poly.pdbx_strand_id
1 'polypeptide(L)'
;MSAKKTNLGAAGELAIGSLIEKAPLASSLAQAFKEKGFRLALVGGPVRDAILGRLGNDLDFTTDAHPHETKKILKEWADNVWDTGIVFGTVAGKRDETTVEVTTYRTEKYEESSRKPDVEFGDTIEGDLSRRDFTVNAMALELTTEKPEFIDPFGGIGDLTKRILRTPASAEQSFSDDPLRMMRAARFAAQLNFEIDESVISAMQSMASRISIISAERVREEFVKLLMSSNPRLGITILVDTGLAALVLPEIPKLRLEIDEHHHHKDVYEHSITVLEQAISQEERLGG
;
A
#
# COMPACT_ATOMS: atom_id res chain seq x y z
N MET A 1 26.19 10.32 18.17
CA MET A 1 26.00 9.57 16.90
C MET A 1 26.46 8.13 17.13
N SER A 2 25.56 7.18 17.42
CA SER A 2 25.75 5.72 17.21
C SER A 2 24.59 4.94 17.86
N ALA A 3 23.41 4.94 17.23
CA ALA A 3 22.28 4.11 17.68
C ALA A 3 21.32 3.67 16.54
N LYS A 4 21.68 3.89 15.26
CA LYS A 4 20.78 3.63 14.12
C LYS A 4 21.17 2.42 13.23
N LYS A 5 22.27 1.71 13.52
CA LYS A 5 22.75 0.61 12.66
C LYS A 5 22.31 -0.81 13.06
N THR A 6 21.71 -1.00 14.23
CA THR A 6 21.48 -2.36 14.78
C THR A 6 20.14 -2.99 14.39
N ASN A 7 19.08 -2.22 14.12
CA ASN A 7 17.77 -2.78 13.75
C ASN A 7 17.57 -2.97 12.23
N LEU A 8 18.32 -2.26 11.38
CA LEU A 8 18.27 -2.44 9.92
C LEU A 8 18.83 -3.80 9.47
N GLY A 9 19.84 -4.33 10.18
CA GLY A 9 20.52 -5.58 9.81
C GLY A 9 19.58 -6.79 9.87
N ALA A 10 18.96 -7.04 11.03
CA ALA A 10 18.14 -8.24 11.22
C ALA A 10 16.86 -8.26 10.37
N ALA A 11 16.16 -7.13 10.25
CA ALA A 11 14.96 -7.04 9.41
C ALA A 11 15.30 -7.17 7.92
N GLY A 12 16.41 -6.56 7.48
CA GLY A 12 16.92 -6.74 6.12
C GLY A 12 17.33 -8.19 5.85
N GLU A 13 18.03 -8.84 6.77
CA GLU A 13 18.41 -10.26 6.66
C GLU A 13 17.19 -11.18 6.59
N LEU A 14 16.14 -10.92 7.38
CA LEU A 14 14.88 -11.66 7.32
C LEU A 14 14.17 -11.48 5.98
N ALA A 15 14.08 -10.24 5.48
CA ALA A 15 13.48 -9.96 4.17
C ALA A 15 14.24 -10.66 3.05
N ILE A 16 15.58 -10.59 3.07
CA ILE A 16 16.45 -11.25 2.11
C ILE A 16 16.30 -12.77 2.19
N GLY A 17 16.32 -13.34 3.39
CA GLY A 17 16.15 -14.79 3.60
C GLY A 17 14.80 -15.28 3.08
N SER A 18 13.71 -14.60 3.45
CA SER A 18 12.38 -14.94 2.96
C SER A 18 12.25 -14.79 1.44
N LEU A 19 12.91 -13.78 0.85
CA LEU A 19 12.88 -13.59 -0.61
C LEU A 19 13.63 -14.71 -1.33
N ILE A 20 14.83 -15.06 -0.88
CA ILE A 20 15.63 -16.13 -1.47
C ILE A 20 14.89 -17.47 -1.38
N GLU A 21 14.21 -17.73 -0.26
CA GLU A 21 13.46 -18.98 -0.05
C GLU A 21 12.18 -19.04 -0.91
N LYS A 22 11.40 -17.95 -0.94
CA LYS A 22 10.04 -17.98 -1.51
C LYS A 22 9.92 -17.42 -2.92
N ALA A 23 10.88 -16.62 -3.38
CA ALA A 23 10.83 -15.98 -4.70
C ALA A 23 12.15 -16.13 -5.46
N PRO A 24 12.58 -17.36 -5.81
CA PRO A 24 13.80 -17.59 -6.58
C PRO A 24 13.77 -16.88 -7.96
N LEU A 25 12.57 -16.68 -8.51
CA LEU A 25 12.35 -15.94 -9.75
C LEU A 25 12.69 -14.43 -9.64
N ALA A 26 12.62 -13.83 -8.44
CA ALA A 26 13.00 -12.44 -8.23
C ALA A 26 14.49 -12.19 -8.54
N SER A 27 15.37 -13.11 -8.13
CA SER A 27 16.80 -13.01 -8.44
C SER A 27 17.08 -13.17 -9.93
N SER A 28 16.37 -14.07 -10.62
CA SER A 28 16.48 -14.22 -12.07
C SER A 28 16.02 -12.96 -12.81
N LEU A 29 14.94 -12.34 -12.38
CA LEU A 29 14.45 -11.08 -12.95
C LEU A 29 15.45 -9.95 -12.73
N ALA A 30 15.97 -9.81 -11.50
CA ALA A 30 16.99 -8.80 -11.18
C ALA A 30 18.24 -8.95 -12.06
N GLN A 31 18.68 -10.18 -12.32
CA GLN A 31 19.79 -10.45 -13.23
C GLN A 31 19.48 -9.99 -14.67
N ALA A 32 18.26 -10.21 -15.17
CA ALA A 32 17.85 -9.76 -16.50
C ALA A 32 17.87 -8.22 -16.64
N PHE A 33 17.48 -7.49 -15.58
CA PHE A 33 17.59 -6.02 -15.55
C PHE A 33 19.04 -5.56 -15.48
N LYS A 34 19.84 -6.20 -14.62
CA LYS A 34 21.27 -5.91 -14.44
C LYS A 34 22.07 -6.06 -15.74
N GLU A 35 21.78 -7.09 -16.54
CA GLU A 35 22.44 -7.33 -17.83
C GLU A 35 22.20 -6.23 -18.87
N LYS A 36 21.07 -5.52 -18.75
CA LYS A 36 20.76 -4.34 -19.58
C LYS A 36 21.22 -3.03 -18.93
N GLY A 37 21.87 -3.08 -17.77
CA GLY A 37 22.40 -1.91 -17.06
C GLY A 37 21.39 -1.17 -16.18
N PHE A 38 20.24 -1.79 -15.87
CA PHE A 38 19.20 -1.19 -15.03
C PHE A 38 19.21 -1.77 -13.61
N ARG A 39 18.69 -0.99 -12.67
CA ARG A 39 18.44 -1.37 -11.28
C ARG A 39 17.05 -1.98 -11.12
N LEU A 40 16.89 -2.86 -10.13
CA LEU A 40 15.60 -3.48 -9.85
C LEU A 40 15.48 -3.75 -8.35
N ALA A 41 14.54 -3.05 -7.72
CA ALA A 41 14.27 -3.19 -6.30
C ALA A 41 12.86 -3.75 -6.08
N LEU A 42 12.74 -4.75 -5.20
CA LEU A 42 11.44 -5.16 -4.66
C LEU A 42 10.96 -4.07 -3.70
N VAL A 43 9.68 -3.71 -3.74
CA VAL A 43 9.13 -2.57 -3.00
C VAL A 43 7.75 -2.86 -2.44
N GLY A 44 7.29 -2.06 -1.46
CA GLY A 44 5.89 -2.07 -1.06
C GLY A 44 5.46 -3.23 -0.17
N GLY A 45 4.24 -3.70 -0.41
CA GLY A 45 3.61 -4.79 0.35
C GLY A 45 4.49 -6.05 0.42
N PRO A 46 5.07 -6.52 -0.69
CA PRO A 46 5.97 -7.68 -0.68
C PRO A 46 7.17 -7.53 0.24
N VAL A 47 7.80 -6.36 0.36
CA VAL A 47 8.92 -6.14 1.29
C VAL A 47 8.46 -6.27 2.73
N ARG A 48 7.35 -5.60 3.07
CA ARG A 48 6.72 -5.70 4.40
C ARG A 48 6.33 -7.14 4.71
N ASP A 49 5.70 -7.82 3.77
CA ASP A 49 5.17 -9.16 3.96
C ASP A 49 6.30 -10.19 4.02
N ALA A 50 7.42 -9.98 3.32
CA ALA A 50 8.65 -10.75 3.50
C ALA A 50 9.22 -10.61 4.92
N ILE A 51 9.27 -9.39 5.47
CA ILE A 51 9.69 -9.16 6.87
C ILE A 51 8.74 -9.86 7.86
N LEU A 52 7.45 -9.91 7.55
CA LEU A 52 6.43 -10.59 8.36
C LEU A 52 6.35 -12.11 8.11
N GLY A 53 7.16 -12.67 7.20
CA GLY A 53 7.18 -14.09 6.84
C GLY A 53 5.99 -14.55 5.98
N ARG A 54 5.23 -13.61 5.40
CA ARG A 54 3.99 -13.81 4.63
C ARG A 54 4.13 -13.48 3.14
N LEU A 55 5.35 -13.49 2.60
CA LEU A 55 5.57 -13.21 1.18
C LEU A 55 4.72 -14.13 0.29
N GLY A 56 3.93 -13.52 -0.60
CA GLY A 56 3.11 -14.19 -1.61
C GLY A 56 3.79 -14.23 -2.98
N ASN A 57 3.02 -14.62 -4.01
CA ASN A 57 3.51 -14.78 -5.38
C ASN A 57 3.37 -13.52 -6.25
N ASP A 58 2.72 -12.48 -5.73
CA ASP A 58 2.60 -11.19 -6.40
C ASP A 58 3.70 -10.25 -5.90
N LEU A 59 4.63 -9.92 -6.79
CA LEU A 59 5.84 -9.17 -6.46
C LEU A 59 5.84 -7.82 -7.17
N ASP A 60 5.93 -6.76 -6.37
CA ASP A 60 6.02 -5.38 -6.83
C ASP A 60 7.49 -4.96 -6.90
N PHE A 61 7.93 -4.54 -8.08
CA PHE A 61 9.27 -4.04 -8.33
C PHE A 61 9.25 -2.60 -8.83
N THR A 62 10.36 -1.92 -8.62
CA THR A 62 10.64 -0.63 -9.21
C THR A 62 12.03 -0.58 -9.82
N THR A 63 12.20 0.28 -10.83
CA THR A 63 13.38 0.32 -11.69
C THR A 63 13.59 1.73 -12.26
N ASP A 64 14.85 2.03 -12.61
CA ASP A 64 15.22 3.18 -13.44
C ASP A 64 14.98 2.92 -14.95
N ALA A 65 14.63 1.70 -15.34
CA ALA A 65 14.29 1.37 -16.71
C ALA A 65 12.95 2.00 -17.12
N HIS A 66 12.95 2.74 -18.23
CA HIS A 66 11.71 3.23 -18.83
C HIS A 66 10.74 2.07 -19.17
N PRO A 67 9.41 2.32 -19.23
CA PRO A 67 8.43 1.25 -19.37
C PRO A 67 8.59 0.42 -20.65
N HIS A 68 9.07 1.04 -21.73
CA HIS A 68 9.36 0.33 -22.98
C HIS A 68 10.58 -0.61 -22.88
N GLU A 69 11.61 -0.23 -22.11
CA GLU A 69 12.76 -1.11 -21.84
C GLU A 69 12.36 -2.24 -20.89
N THR A 70 11.63 -1.91 -19.82
CA THR A 70 10.99 -2.89 -18.93
C THR A 70 10.18 -3.93 -19.70
N LYS A 71 9.35 -3.49 -20.66
CA LYS A 71 8.57 -4.40 -21.53
C LYS A 71 9.45 -5.31 -22.38
N LYS A 72 10.59 -4.84 -22.90
CA LYS A 72 11.51 -5.69 -23.66
C LYS A 72 12.12 -6.76 -22.77
N ILE A 73 12.57 -6.39 -21.58
CA ILE A 73 13.15 -7.31 -20.59
C ILE A 73 12.12 -8.35 -20.18
N LEU A 74 10.90 -7.93 -19.84
CA LEU A 74 9.82 -8.85 -19.45
C LEU A 74 9.40 -9.78 -20.57
N LYS A 75 9.46 -9.36 -21.85
CA LYS A 75 9.19 -10.25 -22.99
C LYS A 75 10.24 -11.35 -23.16
N GLU A 76 11.49 -11.10 -22.75
CA GLU A 76 12.55 -12.12 -22.75
C GLU A 76 12.44 -13.04 -21.53
N TRP A 77 11.92 -12.53 -20.41
CA TRP A 77 11.94 -13.23 -19.12
C TRP A 77 10.63 -13.96 -18.74
N ALA A 78 9.45 -13.39 -19.07
CA ALA A 78 8.14 -13.87 -18.65
C ALA A 78 7.43 -14.69 -19.74
N ASP A 79 6.51 -15.57 -19.31
CA ASP A 79 5.64 -16.34 -20.23
C ASP A 79 4.54 -15.46 -20.83
N ASN A 80 4.03 -14.52 -20.02
CA ASN A 80 3.00 -13.57 -20.41
C ASN A 80 3.39 -12.16 -19.95
N VAL A 81 3.05 -11.15 -20.74
CA VAL A 81 3.33 -9.73 -20.45
C VAL A 81 2.07 -8.90 -20.73
N TRP A 82 1.67 -8.10 -19.76
CA TRP A 82 0.57 -7.14 -19.88
C TRP A 82 1.10 -5.71 -19.74
N ASP A 83 0.70 -4.86 -20.67
CA ASP A 83 1.14 -3.46 -20.76
C ASP A 83 -0.02 -2.47 -20.58
N THR A 84 -1.14 -2.91 -20.02
CA THR A 84 -2.31 -2.06 -19.72
C THR A 84 -1.95 -0.87 -18.83
N GLY A 85 -0.97 -1.03 -17.94
CA GLY A 85 -0.44 0.01 -17.05
C GLY A 85 0.70 0.85 -17.62
N ILE A 86 1.13 0.63 -18.87
CA ILE A 86 2.38 1.22 -19.39
C ILE A 86 2.35 2.75 -19.46
N VAL A 87 1.16 3.33 -19.67
CA VAL A 87 0.90 4.78 -19.64
C VAL A 87 1.19 5.38 -18.27
N PHE A 88 1.02 4.58 -17.21
CA PHE A 88 1.35 4.96 -15.83
C PHE A 88 2.75 4.52 -15.43
N GLY A 89 3.52 3.95 -16.35
CA GLY A 89 4.87 3.50 -16.07
C GLY A 89 4.99 2.10 -15.49
N THR A 90 3.91 1.30 -15.50
CA THR A 90 3.90 -0.05 -14.92
C THR A 90 3.72 -1.09 -16.02
N VAL A 91 4.53 -2.14 -16.01
CA VAL A 91 4.39 -3.31 -16.90
C VAL A 91 4.34 -4.56 -16.05
N ALA A 92 3.33 -5.39 -16.27
CA ALA A 92 3.17 -6.65 -15.55
C ALA A 92 3.67 -7.82 -16.39
N GLY A 93 4.25 -8.81 -15.73
CA GLY A 93 4.65 -10.08 -16.32
C GLY A 93 4.24 -11.25 -15.43
N LYS A 94 4.01 -12.41 -16.03
CA LYS A 94 3.80 -13.66 -15.29
C LYS A 94 4.74 -14.73 -15.82
N ARG A 95 5.39 -15.41 -14.89
CA ARG A 95 6.22 -16.58 -15.14
C ARG A 95 5.87 -17.66 -14.14
N ASP A 96 5.50 -18.84 -14.62
CA ASP A 96 4.93 -19.91 -13.79
C ASP A 96 3.74 -19.37 -12.94
N GLU A 97 3.77 -19.54 -11.61
CA GLU A 97 2.77 -19.01 -10.67
C GLU A 97 3.13 -17.63 -10.09
N THR A 98 4.25 -17.04 -10.50
CA THR A 98 4.71 -15.73 -10.00
C THR A 98 4.25 -14.61 -10.92
N THR A 99 3.54 -13.64 -10.36
CA THR A 99 3.19 -12.39 -11.04
C THR A 99 4.16 -11.30 -10.58
N VAL A 100 4.69 -10.54 -11.53
CA VAL A 100 5.56 -9.41 -11.25
C VAL A 100 4.97 -8.14 -11.85
N GLU A 101 4.92 -7.07 -11.07
CA GLU A 101 4.60 -5.74 -11.55
C GLU A 101 5.84 -4.86 -11.45
N VAL A 102 6.34 -4.36 -12.58
CA VAL A 102 7.54 -3.51 -12.60
C VAL A 102 7.12 -2.08 -12.92
N THR A 103 7.35 -1.16 -11.98
CA THR A 103 7.00 0.25 -12.11
C THR A 103 8.25 1.11 -12.21
N THR A 104 8.40 1.86 -13.31
CA THR A 104 9.48 2.84 -13.44
C THR A 104 9.37 3.93 -12.37
N TYR A 105 10.50 4.36 -11.82
CA TYR A 105 10.57 5.52 -10.93
C TYR A 105 9.82 6.72 -11.51
N ARG A 106 9.18 7.51 -10.64
CA ARG A 106 8.47 8.73 -11.08
C ARG A 106 9.05 9.97 -10.38
N THR A 107 9.13 11.08 -11.11
CA THR A 107 9.50 12.44 -10.63
C THR A 107 8.27 13.36 -10.71
N GLU A 108 8.34 14.51 -10.02
CA GLU A 108 7.24 15.47 -9.88
C GLU A 108 6.80 16.15 -11.19
N LYS A 109 5.48 16.16 -11.43
CA LYS A 109 4.67 17.40 -11.40
C LYS A 109 3.19 17.05 -11.20
N TYR A 110 2.50 17.71 -10.28
CA TYR A 110 1.03 17.65 -10.19
C TYR A 110 0.46 19.06 -10.32
N GLU A 111 -0.46 19.25 -11.27
CA GLU A 111 -1.39 20.37 -11.23
C GLU A 111 -2.41 20.11 -10.12
N GLU A 112 -2.54 21.05 -9.17
CA GLU A 112 -3.48 20.99 -8.03
C GLU A 112 -4.95 20.73 -8.44
N SER A 113 -5.28 20.86 -9.73
CA SER A 113 -6.62 20.66 -10.31
C SER A 113 -6.80 19.41 -11.18
N SER A 114 -5.75 18.65 -11.51
CA SER A 114 -5.86 17.56 -12.48
C SER A 114 -6.18 16.21 -11.83
N ARG A 115 -7.20 15.52 -12.36
CA ARG A 115 -7.61 14.16 -11.98
C ARG A 115 -6.66 13.06 -12.48
N LYS A 116 -5.66 13.41 -13.29
CA LYS A 116 -4.68 12.48 -13.85
C LYS A 116 -3.27 12.99 -13.50
N PRO A 117 -2.41 12.16 -12.89
CA PRO A 117 -0.99 12.47 -12.79
C PRO A 117 -0.42 12.65 -14.19
N ASP A 118 0.29 13.75 -14.47
CA ASP A 118 1.28 13.75 -15.53
C ASP A 118 2.45 12.89 -15.01
N VAL A 119 2.69 11.76 -15.66
CA VAL A 119 3.73 10.82 -15.23
C VAL A 119 5.06 11.28 -15.82
N GLU A 120 5.85 11.99 -15.01
CA GLU A 120 7.27 12.16 -15.29
C GLU A 120 8.05 11.01 -14.65
N PHE A 121 9.04 10.50 -15.37
CA PHE A 121 9.90 9.41 -14.89
C PHE A 121 11.07 9.97 -14.10
N GLY A 122 11.50 9.23 -13.08
CA GLY A 122 12.54 9.67 -12.17
C GLY A 122 13.79 8.83 -12.15
N ASP A 123 14.78 9.36 -11.44
CA ASP A 123 16.13 8.81 -11.43
C ASP A 123 16.52 8.18 -10.08
N THR A 124 15.70 8.36 -9.03
CA THR A 124 16.04 7.93 -7.67
C THR A 124 14.95 7.08 -7.04
N ILE A 125 15.38 6.02 -6.35
CA ILE A 125 14.49 5.14 -5.59
C ILE A 125 13.88 5.88 -4.40
N GLU A 126 14.63 6.78 -3.75
CA GLU A 126 14.14 7.59 -2.64
C GLU A 126 12.96 8.48 -3.07
N GLY A 127 12.99 9.00 -4.31
CA GLY A 127 11.89 9.74 -4.90
C GLY A 127 10.64 8.88 -5.12
N ASP A 128 10.78 7.62 -5.58
CA ASP A 128 9.63 6.71 -5.69
C ASP A 128 9.09 6.25 -4.33
N LEU A 129 9.95 6.10 -3.33
CA LEU A 129 9.52 5.69 -1.99
C LEU A 129 8.79 6.82 -1.25
N SER A 130 9.18 8.09 -1.45
CA SER A 130 8.58 9.24 -0.76
C SER A 130 7.10 9.47 -1.11
N ARG A 131 6.73 9.14 -2.34
CA ARG A 131 5.36 9.25 -2.88
C ARG A 131 4.47 8.07 -2.52
N ARG A 132 4.95 7.06 -1.80
CA ARG A 132 4.11 5.94 -1.38
C ARG A 132 3.18 6.36 -0.25
N ASP A 133 2.16 5.55 -0.02
CA ASP A 133 1.11 5.88 0.92
C ASP A 133 1.60 5.89 2.37
N PHE A 134 2.31 4.85 2.80
CA PHE A 134 2.77 4.68 4.19
C PHE A 134 4.22 4.24 4.26
N THR A 135 4.92 4.63 5.33
CA THR A 135 6.32 4.28 5.63
C THR A 135 6.55 2.77 5.58
N VAL A 136 5.62 1.99 6.12
CA VAL A 136 5.64 0.52 6.11
C VAL A 136 5.53 -0.10 4.71
N ASN A 137 5.13 0.68 3.70
CA ASN A 137 5.13 0.30 2.29
C ASN A 137 6.19 1.08 1.49
N ALA A 138 6.95 1.97 2.12
CA ALA A 138 7.98 2.82 1.53
C ALA A 138 9.40 2.29 1.81
N MET A 139 9.54 0.97 1.78
CA MET A 139 10.81 0.25 1.90
C MET A 139 11.09 -0.48 0.60
N ALA A 140 12.38 -0.69 0.32
CA ALA A 140 12.83 -1.42 -0.84
C ALA A 140 13.93 -2.43 -0.51
N LEU A 141 14.07 -3.44 -1.36
CA LEU A 141 15.19 -4.36 -1.38
C LEU A 141 15.76 -4.37 -2.80
N GLU A 142 16.88 -3.69 -3.02
CA GLU A 142 17.58 -3.65 -4.30
C GLU A 142 18.29 -4.99 -4.55
N LEU A 143 18.04 -5.57 -5.72
CA LEU A 143 18.46 -6.94 -6.03
C LEU A 143 19.59 -7.01 -7.06
N THR A 144 19.97 -5.89 -7.70
CA THR A 144 21.00 -5.86 -8.75
C THR A 144 22.43 -5.71 -8.21
N THR A 145 22.60 -5.37 -6.94
CA THR A 145 23.88 -5.31 -6.23
C THR A 145 24.51 -6.70 -6.05
N GLU A 146 25.80 -6.79 -5.68
CA GLU A 146 26.45 -8.10 -5.41
C GLU A 146 25.79 -8.86 -4.25
N LYS A 147 25.29 -8.11 -3.26
CA LYS A 147 24.46 -8.60 -2.16
C LYS A 147 23.21 -7.73 -2.12
N PRO A 148 22.01 -8.31 -1.99
CA PRO A 148 20.78 -7.52 -1.89
C PRO A 148 20.90 -6.42 -0.83
N GLU A 149 20.54 -5.19 -1.20
CA GLU A 149 20.66 -4.02 -0.34
C GLU A 149 19.28 -3.57 0.13
N PHE A 150 19.09 -3.48 1.44
CA PHE A 150 17.84 -3.03 2.03
C PHE A 150 17.83 -1.51 2.21
N ILE A 151 16.76 -0.86 1.73
CA ILE A 151 16.60 0.60 1.64
C ILE A 151 15.35 1.02 2.41
N ASP A 152 15.54 1.76 3.50
CA ASP A 152 14.46 2.32 4.34
C ASP A 152 14.79 3.78 4.76
N PRO A 153 14.60 4.75 3.85
CA PRO A 153 14.90 6.16 4.13
C PRO A 153 13.89 6.81 5.09
N PHE A 154 12.68 6.27 5.21
CA PHE A 154 11.57 6.88 5.97
C PHE A 154 11.28 6.21 7.32
N GLY A 155 12.00 5.14 7.67
CA GLY A 155 11.87 4.47 8.97
C GLY A 155 10.70 3.48 9.04
N GLY A 156 10.31 2.89 7.91
CA GLY A 156 9.27 1.88 7.78
C GLY A 156 9.48 0.67 8.69
N ILE A 157 10.71 0.21 8.94
CA ILE A 157 10.95 -0.88 9.91
C ILE A 157 10.52 -0.48 11.31
N GLY A 158 10.83 0.75 11.72
CA GLY A 158 10.50 1.27 13.04
C GLY A 158 9.00 1.33 13.25
N ASP A 159 8.28 1.83 12.24
CA ASP A 159 6.82 1.92 12.25
C ASP A 159 6.17 0.54 12.16
N LEU A 160 6.74 -0.39 11.38
CA LEU A 160 6.30 -1.79 11.31
C LEU A 160 6.42 -2.48 12.66
N THR A 161 7.54 -2.27 13.36
CA THR A 161 7.77 -2.83 14.70
C THR A 161 6.80 -2.26 15.73
N LYS A 162 6.51 -0.96 15.64
CA LYS A 162 5.56 -0.27 16.53
C LYS A 162 4.10 -0.48 16.15
N ARG A 163 3.82 -1.07 14.98
CA ARG A 163 2.48 -1.22 14.39
C ARG A 163 1.77 0.13 14.20
N ILE A 164 2.51 1.10 13.65
CA ILE A 164 2.00 2.45 13.38
C ILE A 164 1.95 2.68 11.86
N LEU A 165 0.87 3.27 11.37
CA LEU A 165 0.75 3.79 10.02
C LEU A 165 1.07 5.28 10.00
N ARG A 166 2.16 5.62 9.30
CA ARG A 166 2.64 6.98 9.07
C ARG A 166 2.92 7.18 7.59
N THR A 167 2.77 8.40 7.09
CA THR A 167 3.12 8.76 5.70
C THR A 167 4.62 9.09 5.58
N PRO A 168 5.29 8.79 4.45
CA PRO A 168 6.71 9.14 4.25
C PRO A 168 6.97 10.66 4.25
N ALA A 169 6.09 11.40 3.56
CA ALA A 169 6.01 12.86 3.61
C ALA A 169 4.96 13.32 4.64
N SER A 170 4.69 14.63 4.72
CA SER A 170 3.56 15.13 5.52
C SER A 170 2.25 14.48 5.06
N ALA A 171 1.34 14.22 6.00
CA ALA A 171 0.07 13.59 5.69
C ALA A 171 -0.76 14.46 4.74
N GLU A 172 -0.68 15.78 4.90
CA GLU A 172 -1.33 16.76 4.04
C GLU A 172 -0.82 16.70 2.61
N GLN A 173 0.50 16.59 2.40
CA GLN A 173 1.07 16.42 1.06
C GLN A 173 0.67 15.07 0.48
N SER A 174 0.80 13.98 1.25
CA SER A 174 0.44 12.64 0.79
C SER A 174 -1.03 12.57 0.33
N PHE A 175 -1.94 13.15 1.10
CA PHE A 175 -3.34 13.21 0.72
C PHE A 175 -3.58 14.19 -0.42
N SER A 176 -2.87 15.32 -0.48
CA SER A 176 -2.86 16.23 -1.64
C SER A 176 -2.56 15.50 -2.94
N ASP A 177 -1.57 14.63 -2.93
CA ASP A 177 -1.19 13.85 -4.11
C ASP A 177 -2.25 12.81 -4.49
N ASP A 178 -2.80 12.07 -3.52
CA ASP A 178 -3.89 11.13 -3.76
C ASP A 178 -4.85 11.04 -2.55
N PRO A 179 -6.03 11.69 -2.62
CA PRO A 179 -7.04 11.61 -1.56
C PRO A 179 -7.50 10.19 -1.22
N LEU A 180 -7.37 9.23 -2.14
CA LEU A 180 -7.73 7.83 -1.87
C LEU A 180 -6.86 7.22 -0.77
N ARG A 181 -5.68 7.79 -0.48
CA ARG A 181 -4.81 7.36 0.62
C ARG A 181 -5.47 7.47 1.99
N MET A 182 -6.44 8.36 2.16
CA MET A 182 -7.24 8.41 3.40
C MET A 182 -8.07 7.13 3.59
N MET A 183 -8.72 6.64 2.53
CA MET A 183 -9.42 5.35 2.55
C MET A 183 -8.44 4.19 2.74
N ARG A 184 -7.26 4.26 2.10
CA ARG A 184 -6.19 3.26 2.28
C ARG A 184 -5.70 3.22 3.73
N ALA A 185 -5.61 4.35 4.44
CA ALA A 185 -5.22 4.40 5.84
C ALA A 185 -6.15 3.54 6.71
N ALA A 186 -7.46 3.73 6.56
CA ALA A 186 -8.47 2.94 7.25
C ALA A 186 -8.40 1.45 6.88
N ARG A 187 -8.19 1.13 5.59
CA ARG A 187 -8.01 -0.25 5.14
C ARG A 187 -6.76 -0.89 5.75
N PHE A 188 -5.60 -0.26 5.69
CA PHE A 188 -4.36 -0.85 6.20
C PHE A 188 -4.40 -0.99 7.72
N ALA A 189 -5.03 -0.06 8.43
CA ALA A 189 -5.25 -0.18 9.86
C ALA A 189 -6.06 -1.45 10.16
N ALA A 190 -7.16 -1.68 9.42
CA ALA A 190 -8.01 -2.86 9.53
C ALA A 190 -7.33 -4.18 9.09
N GLN A 191 -6.51 -4.13 8.04
CA GLN A 191 -5.83 -5.31 7.46
C GLN A 191 -4.63 -5.76 8.30
N LEU A 192 -3.82 -4.82 8.78
CA LEU A 192 -2.60 -5.10 9.53
C LEU A 192 -2.81 -5.04 11.05
N ASN A 193 -3.96 -4.54 11.50
CA ASN A 193 -4.28 -4.24 12.89
C ASN A 193 -3.28 -3.26 13.51
N PHE A 194 -3.04 -2.15 12.80
CA PHE A 194 -2.10 -1.08 13.16
C PHE A 194 -2.85 0.16 13.64
N GLU A 195 -2.20 0.93 14.51
CA GLU A 195 -2.65 2.26 14.89
C GLU A 195 -2.26 3.28 13.82
N ILE A 196 -3.05 4.33 13.62
CA ILE A 196 -2.72 5.42 12.71
C ILE A 196 -2.09 6.55 13.53
N ASP A 197 -0.98 7.10 13.04
CA ASP A 197 -0.32 8.25 13.66
C ASP A 197 -1.29 9.45 13.78
N GLU A 198 -1.24 10.17 14.91
CA GLU A 198 -2.15 11.29 15.20
C GLU A 198 -2.11 12.37 14.11
N SER A 199 -0.94 12.63 13.51
CA SER A 199 -0.81 13.59 12.42
C SER A 199 -1.60 13.16 11.18
N VAL A 200 -1.63 11.85 10.90
CA VAL A 200 -2.37 11.26 9.78
C VAL A 200 -3.87 11.34 10.04
N ILE A 201 -4.34 11.04 11.26
CA ILE A 201 -5.76 11.19 11.64
C ILE A 201 -6.21 12.65 11.52
N SER A 202 -5.42 13.60 12.03
CA SER A 202 -5.72 15.03 11.94
C SER A 202 -5.82 15.49 10.48
N ALA A 203 -4.91 15.05 9.62
CA ALA A 203 -4.96 15.35 8.19
C ALA A 203 -6.15 14.69 7.48
N MET A 204 -6.54 13.46 7.88
CA MET A 204 -7.73 12.80 7.34
C MET A 204 -9.00 13.62 7.64
N GLN A 205 -9.12 14.15 8.86
CA GLN A 205 -10.25 14.97 9.27
C GLN A 205 -10.28 16.31 8.53
N SER A 206 -9.14 17.02 8.48
CA SER A 206 -9.06 18.36 7.87
C SER A 206 -9.23 18.32 6.35
N MET A 207 -8.85 17.22 5.69
CA MET A 207 -8.86 17.07 4.24
C MET A 207 -9.95 16.12 3.72
N ALA A 208 -10.85 15.64 4.59
CA ALA A 208 -11.88 14.65 4.23
C ALA A 208 -12.65 15.02 2.96
N SER A 209 -13.00 16.31 2.79
CA SER A 209 -13.74 16.84 1.64
C SER A 209 -13.09 16.54 0.29
N ARG A 210 -11.76 16.39 0.25
CA ARG A 210 -11.03 16.08 -0.98
C ARG A 210 -11.31 14.70 -1.52
N ILE A 211 -11.89 13.78 -0.74
CA ILE A 211 -12.32 12.48 -1.26
C ILE A 211 -13.34 12.60 -2.40
N SER A 212 -14.08 13.72 -2.45
CA SER A 212 -15.10 13.99 -3.48
C SER A 212 -14.56 14.07 -4.91
N ILE A 213 -13.26 14.31 -5.10
CA ILE A 213 -12.64 14.34 -6.44
C ILE A 213 -12.31 12.94 -6.98
N ILE A 214 -12.39 11.92 -6.13
CA ILE A 214 -12.10 10.52 -6.46
C ILE A 214 -13.37 9.86 -7.01
N SER A 215 -13.22 9.00 -8.01
CA SER A 215 -14.35 8.28 -8.58
C SER A 215 -14.98 7.33 -7.55
N ALA A 216 -16.31 7.23 -7.58
CA ALA A 216 -17.06 6.30 -6.73
C ALA A 216 -16.59 4.84 -6.91
N GLU A 217 -16.10 4.47 -8.09
CA GLU A 217 -15.52 3.16 -8.35
C GLU A 217 -14.27 2.89 -7.51
N ARG A 218 -13.28 3.81 -7.50
CA ARG A 218 -12.06 3.63 -6.70
C ARG A 218 -12.37 3.62 -5.20
N VAL A 219 -13.34 4.44 -4.77
CA VAL A 219 -13.83 4.44 -3.38
C VAL A 219 -14.47 3.10 -3.04
N ARG A 220 -15.33 2.55 -3.92
CA ARG A 220 -15.97 1.25 -3.76
C ARG A 220 -14.94 0.13 -3.65
N GLU A 221 -13.96 0.09 -4.55
CA GLU A 221 -12.89 -0.92 -4.51
C GLU A 221 -12.12 -0.90 -3.19
N GLU A 222 -11.79 0.29 -2.70
CA GLU A 222 -11.07 0.43 -1.44
C GLU A 222 -11.93 0.03 -0.24
N PHE A 223 -13.21 0.37 -0.26
CA PHE A 223 -14.17 -0.04 0.77
C PHE A 223 -14.40 -1.56 0.78
N VAL A 224 -14.55 -2.20 -0.37
CA VAL A 224 -14.67 -3.67 -0.48
C VAL A 224 -13.43 -4.33 0.12
N LYS A 225 -12.22 -3.86 -0.23
CA LYS A 225 -10.98 -4.40 0.35
C LYS A 225 -10.89 -4.19 1.87
N LEU A 226 -11.42 -3.09 2.39
CA LEU A 226 -11.54 -2.84 3.83
C LEU A 226 -12.49 -3.85 4.49
N LEU A 227 -13.66 -4.11 3.91
CA LEU A 227 -14.62 -5.09 4.42
C LEU A 227 -14.05 -6.52 4.44
N MET A 228 -13.25 -6.88 3.43
CA MET A 228 -12.58 -8.18 3.33
C MET A 228 -11.35 -8.31 4.24
N SER A 229 -11.02 -7.29 5.03
CA SER A 229 -9.86 -7.31 5.93
C SER A 229 -10.10 -8.17 7.16
N SER A 230 -9.03 -8.38 7.94
CA SER A 230 -9.12 -9.19 9.17
C SER A 230 -9.95 -8.53 10.28
N ASN A 231 -10.04 -7.20 10.29
CA ASN A 231 -10.73 -6.39 11.30
C ASN A 231 -11.49 -5.20 10.65
N PRO A 232 -12.58 -5.44 9.92
CA PRO A 232 -13.31 -4.38 9.21
C PRO A 232 -13.98 -3.39 10.17
N ARG A 233 -14.32 -3.78 11.41
CA ARG A 233 -14.80 -2.85 12.46
C ARG A 233 -13.86 -1.68 12.59
N LEU A 234 -12.56 -1.93 12.82
CA LEU A 234 -11.56 -0.87 13.01
C LEU A 234 -11.55 0.10 11.82
N GLY A 235 -11.56 -0.41 10.60
CA GLY A 235 -11.57 0.41 9.40
C GLY A 235 -12.83 1.27 9.28
N ILE A 236 -14.01 0.70 9.52
CA ILE A 236 -15.28 1.44 9.47
C ILE A 236 -15.32 2.52 10.57
N THR A 237 -14.89 2.20 11.78
CA THR A 237 -14.81 3.17 12.88
C THR A 237 -13.91 4.35 12.51
N ILE A 238 -12.72 4.10 11.94
CA ILE A 238 -11.82 5.16 11.46
C ILE A 238 -12.51 6.03 10.40
N LEU A 239 -13.20 5.44 9.42
CA LEU A 239 -13.90 6.21 8.39
C LEU A 239 -15.01 7.10 8.98
N VAL A 240 -15.73 6.62 9.99
CA VAL A 240 -16.78 7.40 10.66
C VAL A 240 -16.17 8.53 11.49
N ASP A 241 -15.18 8.22 12.32
CA ASP A 241 -14.59 9.18 13.26
C ASP A 241 -13.75 10.27 12.57
N THR A 242 -13.25 9.98 11.36
CA THR A 242 -12.57 10.97 10.51
C THR A 242 -13.53 11.79 9.65
N GLY A 243 -14.84 11.47 9.65
CA GLY A 243 -15.85 12.15 8.83
C GLY A 243 -15.86 11.74 7.36
N LEU A 244 -14.94 10.87 6.91
CA LEU A 244 -14.91 10.37 5.54
C LEU A 244 -16.18 9.60 5.18
N ALA A 245 -16.69 8.77 6.11
CA ALA A 245 -17.90 8.00 5.89
C ALA A 245 -19.11 8.90 5.59
N ALA A 246 -19.18 10.11 6.15
CA ALA A 246 -20.28 11.04 5.85
C ALA A 246 -20.31 11.50 4.38
N LEU A 247 -19.17 11.42 3.67
CA LEU A 247 -19.03 11.81 2.27
C LEU A 247 -19.21 10.63 1.31
N VAL A 248 -18.73 9.45 1.67
CA VAL A 248 -18.71 8.28 0.76
C VAL A 248 -19.76 7.22 1.07
N LEU A 249 -20.20 7.13 2.33
CA LEU A 249 -21.13 6.11 2.85
C LEU A 249 -22.04 6.74 3.93
N PRO A 250 -22.81 7.79 3.62
CA PRO A 250 -23.52 8.60 4.61
C PRO A 250 -24.54 7.82 5.42
N GLU A 251 -24.98 6.65 4.96
CA GLU A 251 -25.88 5.75 5.66
C GLU A 251 -25.25 5.20 6.95
N ILE A 252 -23.95 4.90 6.95
CA ILE A 252 -23.25 4.31 8.10
C ILE A 252 -23.22 5.26 9.33
N PRO A 253 -22.75 6.52 9.22
CA PRO A 253 -22.77 7.43 10.37
C PRO A 253 -24.19 7.82 10.80
N LYS A 254 -25.19 7.78 9.90
CA LYS A 254 -26.59 8.04 10.27
C LYS A 254 -27.14 7.01 11.27
N LEU A 255 -26.64 5.78 11.27
CA LEU A 255 -27.01 4.76 12.25
C LEU A 255 -26.65 5.17 13.70
N ARG A 256 -25.66 6.06 13.90
CA ARG A 256 -25.36 6.64 15.22
C ARG A 256 -26.41 7.67 15.68
N LEU A 257 -27.13 8.27 14.73
CA LEU A 257 -28.07 9.39 14.97
C LEU A 257 -29.53 8.93 15.04
N GLU A 258 -29.85 7.66 14.76
CA GLU A 258 -31.21 7.13 14.92
C GLU A 258 -31.58 7.01 16.41
N ILE A 259 -32.28 8.03 16.89
CA ILE A 259 -32.92 8.05 18.21
C ILE A 259 -34.34 7.50 18.02
N ASP A 260 -34.65 6.34 18.62
CA ASP A 260 -36.03 5.86 18.74
C ASP A 260 -36.80 6.71 19.77
N GLU A 261 -38.07 7.02 19.46
CA GLU A 261 -39.04 7.73 20.32
C GLU A 261 -39.20 7.07 21.72
N HIS A 262 -38.71 5.84 21.91
CA HIS A 262 -38.92 5.05 23.13
C HIS A 262 -37.71 4.93 24.09
N HIS A 263 -36.62 5.68 23.91
CA HIS A 263 -35.47 5.71 24.84
C HIS A 263 -34.86 4.34 25.21
N HIS A 264 -35.03 3.32 24.38
CA HIS A 264 -34.33 2.05 24.53
C HIS A 264 -33.02 2.10 23.74
N HIS A 265 -31.90 2.26 24.43
CA HIS A 265 -30.56 2.30 23.86
C HIS A 265 -30.22 1.01 23.10
N LYS A 266 -30.51 0.98 21.79
CA LYS A 266 -29.81 0.11 20.86
C LYS A 266 -29.14 1.03 19.87
N ASP A 267 -27.86 1.29 20.12
CA ASP A 267 -26.99 1.94 19.15
C ASP A 267 -27.02 1.08 17.87
N VAL A 268 -27.83 1.50 16.89
CA VAL A 268 -28.06 0.75 15.64
C VAL A 268 -26.73 0.57 14.91
N TYR A 269 -25.83 1.55 15.03
CA TYR A 269 -24.47 1.44 14.53
C TYR A 269 -23.70 0.31 15.23
N GLU A 270 -23.60 0.31 16.56
CA GLU A 270 -22.90 -0.78 17.28
C GLU A 270 -23.54 -2.15 17.07
N HIS A 271 -24.87 -2.22 16.98
CA HIS A 271 -25.57 -3.46 16.65
C HIS A 271 -25.19 -3.94 15.25
N SER A 272 -25.21 -3.08 14.23
CA SER A 272 -24.88 -3.44 12.85
C SER A 272 -23.42 -3.87 12.70
N ILE A 273 -22.50 -3.18 13.37
CA ILE A 273 -21.08 -3.57 13.41
C ILE A 273 -20.89 -4.90 14.12
N THR A 274 -21.61 -5.15 15.23
CA THR A 274 -21.57 -6.44 15.93
C THR A 274 -22.11 -7.58 15.06
N VAL A 275 -23.20 -7.34 14.31
CA VAL A 275 -23.75 -8.32 13.36
C VAL A 275 -22.75 -8.61 12.25
N LEU A 276 -22.06 -7.60 11.72
CA LEU A 276 -20.99 -7.78 10.72
C LEU A 276 -19.88 -8.70 11.25
N GLU A 277 -19.38 -8.44 12.47
CA GLU A 277 -18.35 -9.29 13.08
C GLU A 277 -18.84 -10.73 13.29
N GLN A 278 -20.08 -10.91 13.75
CA GLN A 278 -20.66 -12.22 13.96
C GLN A 278 -20.83 -12.98 12.64
N ALA A 279 -21.30 -12.32 11.58
CA ALA A 279 -21.40 -12.91 10.25
C ALA A 279 -20.02 -13.40 9.76
N ILE A 280 -18.99 -12.55 9.87
CA ILE A 280 -17.61 -12.91 9.51
C ILE A 280 -17.09 -14.08 10.35
N SER A 281 -17.44 -14.14 11.63
CA SER A 281 -17.03 -15.24 12.52
C SER A 281 -17.68 -16.59 12.18
N GLN A 282 -18.84 -16.56 11.52
CA GLN A 282 -19.60 -17.75 11.12
C GLN A 282 -19.22 -18.25 9.72
N GLU A 283 -18.57 -17.41 8.91
CA GLU A 283 -17.96 -17.86 7.66
C GLU A 283 -16.58 -18.46 7.95
N GLU A 284 -16.37 -19.73 7.55
CA GLU A 284 -15.02 -20.25 7.37
C GLU A 284 -14.36 -19.35 6.32
N ARG A 285 -13.53 -18.40 6.76
CA ARG A 285 -12.88 -17.43 5.87
C ARG A 285 -12.27 -18.20 4.69
N LEU A 286 -12.86 -18.02 3.50
CA LEU A 286 -12.27 -18.47 2.25
C LEU A 286 -10.82 -17.98 2.27
N GLY A 287 -9.88 -18.93 2.28
CA GLY A 287 -8.46 -18.67 2.50
C GLY A 287 -7.98 -17.48 1.68
N GLY A 288 -7.31 -16.56 2.37
CA GLY A 288 -6.75 -15.35 1.77
C GLY A 288 -5.72 -15.62 0.68
#